data_AF-C4RAH0-F1
#
_entry.id   AF-C4RAH0-F1
#
_cell.length_a   1.000
_cell.length_b   1.000
_cell.length_c   1.000
_cell.angle_alpha   90.00
_cell.angle_beta   90.00
_cell.angle_gamma   90.00
#
_symmetry.space_group_name_H-M   'P 1'
#
loop_
_entity.id
_entity.type
_entity.pdbx_description
1 polymer ?
#
loop_
_entity_poly.entity_id
_entity_poly.type
_entity_poly.pdbx_seq_one_letter_code
_entity_poly.pdbx_strand_id
1 'polypeptide(L)' 'MLKMLLYLVIVTLIIIFASQNLADVNVYLIAGRPAQMPLVLVIGLSFFTGFAMAIVTVIRRAIRRPKRDESKFLQSRPE' A
#
# COMPACT_ATOMS: atom_id res chain seq x y z
N MET A 1 -9.52 -16.84 18.81
CA MET A 1 -8.39 -17.78 18.69
C MET A 1 -7.84 -17.86 17.27
N LEU A 2 -8.60 -18.37 16.27
CA LEU A 2 -8.08 -18.57 14.90
C LEU A 2 -7.50 -17.29 14.24
N LYS A 3 -8.18 -16.15 14.36
CA LYS A 3 -7.66 -14.86 13.84
C LYS A 3 -6.32 -14.46 14.46
N MET A 4 -6.16 -14.71 15.76
CA MET A 4 -4.93 -14.40 16.50
C MET A 4 -3.78 -15.32 16.06
N LEU A 5 -4.08 -16.62 15.90
CA LEU A 5 -3.13 -17.59 15.37
C LEU A 5 -2.69 -17.20 13.94
N LEU A 6 -3.63 -16.79 13.09
CA LEU A 6 -3.34 -16.34 11.73
C LEU A 6 -2.43 -15.10 11.74
N TYR A 7 -2.71 -14.10 12.57
CA TYR A 7 -1.83 -12.93 12.70
C TYR A 7 -0.43 -13.32 13.18
N LEU A 8 -0.33 -14.24 14.14
CA LEU A 8 0.96 -14.72 14.64
C LEU A 8 1.76 -15.44 13.55
N VAL A 9 1.12 -16.29 12.75
CA VAL A 9 1.77 -16.96 11.60
C VAL A 9 2.25 -15.92 10.59
N ILE A 10 1.41 -14.95 10.21
CA ILE A 10 1.78 -13.90 9.26
C ILE A 10 2.96 -13.08 9.78
N VAL A 11 2.92 -12.62 11.03
CA VAL A 11 4.01 -11.83 11.64
C VAL A 11 5.30 -12.64 11.69
N THR A 12 5.23 -13.91 12.09
CA THR A 12 6.39 -14.80 12.11
C THR A 12 7.01 -14.95 10.72
N LEU A 13 6.19 -15.16 9.69
CA LEU A 13 6.67 -15.25 8.30
C LEU A 13 7.34 -13.96 7.84
N ILE A 14 6.79 -12.79 8.20
CA ILE A 14 7.40 -11.48 7.88
C ILE A 14 8.76 -11.34 8.57
N ILE A 15 8.88 -11.74 9.84
CA ILE A 15 10.14 -11.67 10.57
C ILE A 15 11.19 -12.60 9.96
N ILE A 16 10.82 -13.84 9.62
CA ILE A 16 11.73 -14.80 8.96
C ILE A 16 12.18 -14.24 7.61
N PHE A 17 11.24 -13.73 6.81
CA PHE A 17 11.55 -13.09 5.53
C PHE A 17 12.51 -11.91 5.71
N ALA A 18 12.23 -11.00 6.65
CA ALA A 18 13.09 -9.86 6.93
C ALA A 18 14.50 -10.31 7.34
N SER A 19 14.61 -11.28 8.24
CA SER A 19 15.88 -11.83 8.73
C SER A 19 16.72 -12.45 7.60
N GLN A 20 16.09 -13.11 6.63
CA GLN A 20 16.80 -13.71 5.48
C GLN A 20 17.23 -12.67 4.44
N ASN A 21 16.57 -11.50 4.41
CA ASN A 21 16.82 -10.43 3.43
C ASN A 21 17.57 -9.24 4.07
N LEU A 22 18.32 -9.47 5.15
CA LEU A 22 19.24 -8.50 5.74
C LEU A 22 20.55 -8.34 4.96
N ALA A 23 20.78 -9.18 3.94
CA ALA A 23 21.95 -9.06 3.08
C ALA A 23 21.97 -7.68 2.39
N ASP A 24 23.10 -7.00 2.49
CA ASP A 24 23.30 -5.70 1.89
C ASP A 24 23.39 -5.81 0.37
N VAL A 25 22.67 -4.91 -0.31
CA VAL A 25 22.71 -4.77 -1.76
C VAL A 25 23.21 -3.40 -2.13
N ASN A 26 23.99 -3.33 -3.21
CA ASN A 26 24.45 -2.07 -3.78
C ASN A 26 23.32 -1.44 -4.59
N VAL A 27 22.76 -0.35 -4.09
CA VAL A 27 21.74 0.43 -4.79
C VAL A 27 22.41 1.62 -5.47
N TYR A 28 22.30 1.65 -6.80
CA TYR A 28 22.78 2.76 -7.61
C TYR A 28 21.69 3.82 -7.72
N LEU A 29 21.90 4.94 -7.05
CA LEU A 29 21.02 6.10 -7.13
C LEU A 29 21.29 6.88 -8.43
N ILE A 30 20.29 7.62 -8.92
CA ILE A 30 20.38 8.45 -10.14
C ILE A 30 21.54 9.47 -10.04
N ALA A 31 21.87 9.91 -8.83
CA ALA A 31 23.05 10.71 -8.53
C ALA A 31 23.74 10.20 -7.25
N GLY A 32 25.08 10.20 -7.24
CA GLY A 32 25.88 9.89 -6.06
C GLY A 32 26.63 8.55 -6.12
N ARG A 33 27.19 8.15 -4.97
CA ARG A 33 27.89 6.86 -4.81
C ARG A 33 26.89 5.73 -4.54
N PRO A 34 27.23 4.47 -4.89
CA PRO A 34 26.39 3.32 -4.57
C PRO A 34 26.15 3.25 -3.06
N ALA A 35 24.88 3.17 -2.65
CA ALA A 35 24.51 3.03 -1.26
C ALA A 35 24.31 1.55 -0.94
N GLN A 36 25.03 1.05 0.06
CA GLN A 36 24.79 -0.28 0.62
C GLN A 36 23.64 -0.20 1.62
N MET A 37 22.62 -1.01 1.40
CA MET A 37 21.48 -1.09 2.29
C MET A 37 20.89 -2.50 2.27
N PRO A 38 20.28 -2.95 3.38
CA PRO A 38 19.59 -4.24 3.43
C PRO A 38 18.50 -4.36 2.36
N LEU A 39 18.47 -5.49 1.65
CA LEU A 39 17.48 -5.74 0.60
C LEU A 39 16.03 -5.56 1.10
N VAL A 40 15.76 -5.94 2.36
CA VAL A 40 14.45 -5.76 2.98
C VAL A 40 13.97 -4.29 2.98
N LEU A 41 14.87 -3.31 3.07
CA LEU A 41 14.49 -1.89 3.01
C LEU A 41 14.02 -1.50 1.61
N VAL A 42 14.69 -1.98 0.56
CA VAL A 42 14.31 -1.71 -0.83
C VAL A 42 12.93 -2.29 -1.14
N ILE A 43 12.69 -3.54 -0.72
CA ILE A 43 11.41 -4.22 -0.88
C ILE A 43 10.32 -3.50 -0.09
N GLY A 44 10.58 -3.16 1.18
CA GLY A 44 9.65 -2.46 2.05
C GLY A 44 9.23 -1.10 1.47
N LEU A 45 10.20 -0.26 1.09
CA LEU A 45 9.93 1.05 0.52
C LEU A 45 9.12 0.96 -0.79
N SER A 46 9.45 0.00 -1.66
CA SER A 46 8.72 -0.23 -2.92
C SER A 46 7.27 -0.64 -2.67
N PHE A 47 7.04 -1.51 -1.70
CA PHE A 47 5.69 -1.92 -1.31
C PHE A 47 4.88 -0.75 -0.72
N PHE A 48 5.44 -0.03 0.25
CA PHE A 48 4.75 1.08 0.91
C PHE A 48 4.44 2.24 -0.05
N THR A 49 5.35 2.56 -0.97
CA THR A 49 5.11 3.59 -1.99
C THR A 49 3.99 3.20 -2.95
N GLY A 50 3.97 1.94 -3.42
CA GLY A 50 2.87 1.41 -4.23
C GLY A 50 1.53 1.41 -3.50
N PHE A 51 1.53 0.98 -2.24
CA PHE A 51 0.34 0.97 -1.38
C PHE A 51 -0.20 2.39 -1.13
N ALA A 52 0.68 3.36 -0.85
CA ALA A 52 0.30 4.76 -0.70
C ALA A 52 -0.34 5.32 -1.98
N MET A 53 0.22 5.03 -3.15
CA MET A 53 -0.36 5.42 -4.45
C MET A 53 -1.74 4.80 -4.68
N ALA A 54 -1.92 3.52 -4.30
CA ALA A 54 -3.22 2.86 -4.40
C ALA A 54 -4.27 3.52 -3.49
N ILE A 55 -3.92 3.83 -2.24
CA ILE A 55 -4.80 4.55 -1.30
C ILE A 55 -5.21 5.90 -1.87
N VAL A 56 -4.24 6.71 -2.32
CA VAL A 56 -4.51 8.04 -2.90
C VAL A 56 -5.45 7.94 -4.10
N THR A 57 -5.27 6.91 -4.94
CA THR A 57 -6.13 6.67 -6.10
C THR A 57 -7.56 6.34 -5.69
N VAL A 58 -7.75 5.46 -4.69
CA VAL A 58 -9.06 5.10 -4.15
C VAL A 58 -9.75 6.32 -3.53
N ILE A 59 -9.05 7.10 -2.73
CA ILE A 59 -9.58 8.33 -2.10
C ILE A 59 -10.02 9.33 -3.17
N ARG A 60 -9.18 9.61 -4.17
CA ARG A 60 -9.52 10.52 -5.27
C ARG A 60 -10.77 10.06 -6.03
N ARG A 61 -10.91 8.75 -6.24
CA ARG A 61 -12.10 8.18 -6.90
C ARG A 61 -13.36 8.29 -6.05
N ALA A 62 -13.25 8.12 -4.74
CA ALA A 62 -14.36 8.26 -3.81
C ALA A 62 -14.88 9.72 -3.78
N ILE A 63 -13.98 10.70 -3.72
CA ILE A 63 -14.33 12.14 -3.71
C ILE A 63 -14.95 12.58 -5.04
N ARG A 64 -14.47 12.04 -6.17
CA ARG A 64 -14.95 12.41 -7.51
C ARG A 64 -16.27 11.77 -7.92
N ARG A 65 -16.94 10.97 -7.09
CA ARG A 65 -18.30 10.48 -7.41
C ARG A 65 -19.24 11.68 -7.42
N PRO A 66 -19.69 12.18 -8.58
CA PRO A 66 -20.67 13.25 -8.62
C PRO A 66 -21.97 12.67 -8.05
N LYS A 67 -22.60 13.43 -7.17
CA LYS A 67 -23.93 13.22 -6.60
C LYS A 67 -24.99 13.29 -7.74
N ARG A 68 -24.94 12.38 -8.72
CA ARG A 68 -25.74 12.45 -9.96
C ARG A 68 -27.15 11.84 -9.80
N ASP A 69 -27.45 11.20 -8.67
CA ASP A 69 -28.73 10.53 -8.47
C ASP A 69 -29.77 11.33 -7.68
N GLU A 70 -29.41 12.44 -7.05
CA GLU A 70 -30.37 13.21 -6.23
C GLU A 70 -31.26 14.13 -7.08
N SER A 71 -30.73 14.67 -8.19
CA SER A 71 -31.50 15.55 -9.09
C SER A 71 -32.50 14.79 -9.97
N LYS A 72 -32.26 13.50 -10.26
CA LYS A 72 -33.22 12.65 -10.97
C LYS A 72 -34.34 12.11 -10.08
N PHE A 73 -34.08 11.93 -8.79
CA PHE A 73 -35.07 11.47 -7.81
C PHE A 73 -36.08 12.55 -7.42
N LEU A 74 -35.66 13.82 -7.44
CA LEU A 74 -36.54 14.97 -7.18
C LEU A 74 -37.36 15.40 -8.40
N GLN A 75 -36.91 15.09 -9.63
CA GLN A 75 -37.69 15.32 -10.85
C GLN A 75 -38.72 14.21 -11.14
N SER A 76 -38.61 13.04 -10.52
CA SER A 76 -39.54 11.91 -10.74
C SER A 76 -40.71 11.87 -9.75
N ARG A 77 -40.83 12.84 -8.84
CA ARG A 77 -42.02 13.01 -8.01
C ARG A 77 -42.93 14.08 -8.63
N PRO A 78 -44.04 13.69 -9.30
CA PRO A 78 -45.11 14.63 -9.60
C PRO A 78 -45.80 15.02 -8.28
N GLU A 79 -46.03 16.33 -8.09
CA GLU A 79 -46.91 16.88 -7.06
C GLU A 79 -48.38 16.52 -7.35
#